data_AF-A0A1I4LQN8-F1
#
_entry.id   AF-A0A1I4LQN8-F1
#
_cell.length_a   1.000
_cell.length_b   1.000
_cell.length_c   1.000
_cell.angle_alpha   90.00
_cell.angle_beta   90.00
_cell.angle_gamma   90.00
#
_symmetry.space_group_name_H-M   'P 1'
#
loop_
_entity.id
_entity.type
_entity.pdbx_description
1 polymer ?
#
loop_
_entity_poly.entity_id
_entity_poly.type
_entity_poly.pdbx_seq_one_letter_code
_entity_poly.pdbx_strand_id
1 'polypeptide(L)'
;MQRTNEEILEAFKIVLPYLNKIVREDMAVGLTSETEYLSYYRAKEFELDLPTGKPIKGISTIEDCINTGKDTQIFLPKYMAAR
;
A
#
# COMPACT_ATOMS: atom_id res chain seq x y z
N MET A 1 -7.80 -26.79 3.20
CA MET A 1 -6.72 -26.18 4.01
C MET A 1 -6.86 -24.68 3.91
N GLN A 2 -6.88 -23.97 5.03
CA GLN A 2 -6.75 -22.51 5.02
C GLN A 2 -5.28 -22.17 4.75
N ARG A 3 -5.05 -21.10 3.98
CA ARG A 3 -3.70 -20.59 3.71
C ARG A 3 -3.16 -19.87 4.94
N THR A 4 -1.85 -19.88 5.15
CA THR A 4 -1.23 -19.06 6.22
C THR A 4 -1.28 -17.59 5.85
N ASN A 5 -1.11 -16.71 6.85
CA ASN A 5 -1.03 -15.26 6.61
C ASN A 5 0.11 -14.92 5.66
N GLU A 6 1.25 -15.60 5.78
CA GLU A 6 2.42 -15.43 4.91
C GLU A 6 2.10 -15.84 3.47
N GLU A 7 1.43 -16.98 3.26
CA GLU A 7 1.01 -17.40 1.92
C GLU A 7 0.04 -16.39 1.28
N ILE A 8 -0.87 -15.81 2.07
CA ILE A 8 -1.79 -14.78 1.60
C ILE A 8 -1.02 -13.50 1.22
N LEU A 9 -0.10 -13.04 2.08
CA LEU A 9 0.71 -11.85 1.81
C LEU A 9 1.58 -12.02 0.56
N GLU A 10 2.21 -13.18 0.37
CA GLU A 10 2.98 -13.47 -0.84
C GLU A 10 2.10 -13.49 -2.10
N ALA A 11 0.86 -14.00 -1.99
CA ALA A 11 -0.09 -13.93 -3.10
C ALA A 11 -0.44 -12.48 -3.47
N PHE A 12 -0.63 -11.59 -2.48
CA PHE A 12 -0.86 -10.17 -2.74
C PHE A 12 0.33 -9.52 -3.47
N LYS A 13 1.57 -9.80 -3.06
CA LYS A 13 2.77 -9.29 -3.75
C LYS A 13 2.78 -9.64 -5.24
N ILE A 14 2.32 -10.84 -5.60
CA ILE A 14 2.19 -11.27 -7.01
C ILE A 14 1.12 -10.46 -7.75
N VAL A 15 0.01 -10.11 -7.08
CA VAL A 15 -1.14 -9.43 -7.67
C VAL A 15 -0.94 -7.92 -7.82
N LEU A 16 -0.15 -7.29 -6.95
CA LEU A 16 0.09 -5.83 -6.93
C LEU A 16 0.30 -5.20 -8.33
N PRO A 17 1.18 -5.72 -9.20
CA PRO A 17 1.41 -5.17 -10.54
C PRO A 17 0.22 -5.23 -11.50
N TYR A 18 -0.74 -6.11 -11.23
CA TYR A 18 -1.93 -6.27 -12.06
C TYR A 18 -3.05 -5.32 -11.65
N LEU A 19 -3.05 -4.81 -10.41
CA LEU A 19 -4.09 -3.90 -9.93
C LEU A 19 -4.17 -2.63 -10.79
N ASN A 20 -3.03 -2.02 -11.13
CA ASN A 20 -2.99 -0.83 -12.01
C ASN A 20 -3.34 -1.14 -13.49
N LYS A 21 -3.49 -2.41 -13.87
CA LYS A 21 -3.97 -2.81 -15.22
C LYS A 21 -5.49 -2.98 -15.29
N ILE A 22 -6.12 -3.30 -14.16
CA ILE A 22 -7.56 -3.63 -14.10
C ILE A 22 -8.40 -2.47 -13.57
N VAL A 23 -7.80 -1.54 -12.84
CA VAL A 23 -8.45 -0.29 -12.40
C VAL A 23 -8.28 0.80 -13.45
N ARG A 24 -9.24 1.74 -13.52
CA ARG A 24 -9.21 2.86 -14.46
C ARG A 24 -8.24 3.94 -14.00
N GLU A 25 -8.16 4.13 -12.70
CA GLU A 25 -7.38 5.16 -12.02
C GLU A 25 -5.89 4.84 -12.07
N ASP A 26 -5.05 5.87 -12.03
CA ASP A 26 -3.63 5.67 -11.83
C ASP A 26 -3.35 5.45 -10.35
N MET A 27 -2.95 4.22 -9.99
CA MET A 27 -2.83 3.80 -8.59
C MET A 27 -1.40 3.38 -8.24
N ALA A 28 -0.88 3.95 -7.15
CA ALA A 28 0.22 3.37 -6.39
C ALA A 28 -0.36 2.47 -5.29
N VAL A 29 0.20 1.28 -5.12
CA VAL A 29 -0.30 0.29 -4.16
C VAL A 29 0.82 -0.12 -3.21
N GLY A 30 0.61 0.10 -1.92
CA GLY A 30 1.47 -0.40 -0.84
C GLY A 30 0.83 -1.59 -0.13
N LEU A 31 1.63 -2.61 0.16
CA LEU A 31 1.29 -3.69 1.07
C LEU A 31 2.14 -3.54 2.33
N THR A 32 1.52 -3.53 3.50
CA THR A 32 2.21 -3.32 4.78
C THR A 32 1.95 -4.47 5.75
N SER A 33 2.87 -4.64 6.71
CA SER A 33 2.58 -5.29 7.99
C SER A 33 1.97 -4.26 8.96
N GLU A 34 1.88 -4.60 10.24
CA GLU A 34 1.58 -3.64 11.31
C GLU A 34 2.74 -2.67 11.62
N THR A 35 3.91 -2.85 10.99
CA THR A 35 5.12 -2.05 11.30
C THR A 35 5.78 -1.40 10.08
N GLU A 36 5.73 -2.02 8.91
CA GLU A 36 6.51 -1.58 7.74
C GLU A 36 5.86 -1.95 6.39
N TYR A 37 6.32 -1.30 5.32
CA TYR A 37 5.98 -1.68 3.94
C TYR A 37 6.66 -3.00 3.55
N LEU A 38 5.87 -3.98 3.12
CA LEU A 38 6.32 -5.29 2.63
C LEU A 38 6.53 -5.29 1.11
N SER A 39 5.75 -4.49 0.38
CA SER A 39 5.86 -4.35 -1.06
C SER A 39 5.18 -3.06 -1.50
N TYR A 40 5.63 -2.54 -2.63
CA TYR A 40 5.09 -1.35 -3.22
C TYR A 40 5.13 -1.48 -4.74
N TYR A 41 4.03 -1.10 -5.37
CA TYR A 41 3.91 -1.00 -6.81
C TYR A 41 3.53 0.43 -7.18
N ARG A 42 4.43 1.09 -7.91
CA ARG A 42 4.29 2.48 -8.33
C ARG A 42 3.11 2.72 -9.26
N ALA A 43 2.65 3.96 -9.27
CA ALA A 43 1.72 4.45 -10.27
C ALA A 43 2.43 4.68 -11.62
N LYS A 44 1.66 5.01 -12.66
CA LYS A 44 2.15 5.30 -14.02
C LYS A 44 2.67 6.73 -14.11
N GLU A 45 1.93 7.68 -13.56
CA GLU A 45 2.15 9.13 -13.71
C GLU A 45 2.70 9.80 -12.44
N PHE A 46 2.77 9.08 -11.33
CA PHE A 46 3.35 9.59 -10.09
C PHE A 46 4.09 8.52 -9.28
N GLU A 47 4.90 9.00 -8.35
CA GLU A 47 5.73 8.18 -7.47
C GLU A 47 5.60 8.67 -6.02
N LEU A 48 5.41 7.73 -5.10
CA LEU A 48 5.50 7.97 -3.67
C LEU A 48 6.75 7.29 -3.14
N ASP A 49 7.47 7.95 -2.23
CA ASP A 49 8.65 7.36 -1.58
C ASP A 49 8.20 6.31 -0.55
N LEU A 50 7.91 5.09 -1.00
CA LEU A 50 7.40 3.99 -0.17
C LEU A 50 8.19 2.68 -0.37
N PRO A 51 9.53 2.67 -0.18
CA PRO A 51 10.33 1.46 -0.34
C PRO A 51 9.97 0.38 0.68
N THR A 52 10.20 -0.89 0.33
CA THR A 52 10.12 -2.03 1.26
C THR A 52 11.00 -1.78 2.49
N GLY A 53 10.47 -2.07 3.68
CA GLY A 53 11.12 -1.82 4.97
C GLY A 53 10.90 -0.42 5.53
N LYS A 54 10.24 0.49 4.79
CA LYS A 54 9.89 1.81 5.33
C LYS A 54 8.90 1.64 6.50
N PRO A 55 9.14 2.25 7.67
CA PRO A 55 8.20 2.18 8.78
C PRO A 55 6.87 2.86 8.45
N ILE A 56 5.76 2.31 8.95
CA ILE A 56 4.42 2.94 8.84
C ILE A 56 4.08 3.86 10.01
N LYS A 57 4.93 3.86 11.05
CA LYS A 57 4.75 4.66 12.26
C LYS A 57 4.71 6.15 11.92
N GLY A 58 3.75 6.87 12.49
CA GLY A 58 3.54 8.30 12.27
C GLY A 58 2.71 8.62 11.02
N ILE A 59 2.22 7.61 10.30
CA ILE A 59 1.24 7.80 9.22
C ILE A 59 -0.15 7.58 9.82
N SER A 60 -0.77 8.66 10.31
CA SER A 60 -2.03 8.62 11.07
C SER A 60 -3.13 7.82 10.38
N THR A 61 -3.27 7.95 9.05
CA THR A 61 -4.27 7.21 8.27
C THR A 61 -4.08 5.69 8.36
N ILE A 62 -2.84 5.20 8.37
CA ILE A 62 -2.55 3.77 8.50
C ILE A 62 -2.73 3.32 9.95
N GLU A 63 -2.24 4.10 10.91
CA GLU A 63 -2.39 3.81 12.34
C GLU A 63 -3.89 3.72 12.73
N ASP A 64 -4.72 4.64 12.24
CA ASP A 64 -6.17 4.63 12.47
C ASP A 64 -6.85 3.40 11.83
N CYS A 65 -6.40 3.00 10.63
CA CYS A 65 -6.90 1.80 9.95
C CYS A 65 -6.62 0.54 10.80
N ILE A 66 -5.40 0.39 11.30
CA ILE A 66 -4.99 -0.76 12.12
C ILE A 66 -5.77 -0.77 13.44
N ASN A 67 -5.84 0.38 14.12
CA ASN A 67 -6.47 0.48 15.44
C ASN A 67 -7.99 0.26 15.42
N THR A 68 -8.66 0.66 14.33
CA THR A 68 -10.13 0.60 14.24
C THR A 68 -10.65 -0.57 13.43
N GLY A 69 -9.80 -1.19 12.60
CA GLY A 69 -10.20 -2.19 11.61
C GLY A 69 -11.12 -1.65 10.53
N LYS A 70 -11.17 -0.33 10.32
CA LYS A 70 -12.01 0.35 9.33
C LYS A 70 -11.15 0.96 8.23
N ASP A 71 -11.71 1.02 7.03
CA ASP A 71 -11.10 1.75 5.92
C ASP A 71 -10.97 3.23 6.26
N THR A 72 -9.77 3.79 6.06
CA THR A 72 -9.46 5.21 6.28
C THR A 72 -9.03 5.88 4.99
N GLN A 73 -9.23 7.20 4.91
CA GLN A 73 -8.91 7.98 3.72
C GLN A 73 -8.32 9.33 4.12
N ILE A 74 -7.36 9.81 3.32
CA ILE A 74 -6.79 11.15 3.45
C ILE A 74 -6.61 11.76 2.06
N PHE A 75 -6.83 13.06 1.96
CA PHE A 75 -6.49 13.81 0.76
C PHE A 75 -5.02 14.21 0.80
N LEU A 76 -4.20 13.60 -0.07
CA LEU A 76 -2.79 13.94 -0.19
C LEU A 76 -2.60 15.09 -1.20
N PRO A 77 -1.95 16.20 -0.80
CA PRO A 77 -1.61 17.27 -1.72
C PRO A 77 -0.68 16.81 -2.85
N LYS A 78 -0.88 17.34 -4.07
CA LYS A 78 -0.12 16.93 -5.27
C LYS A 78 1.40 17.07 -5.13
N TYR A 79 1.91 18.03 -4.34
CA TYR A 79 3.35 18.25 -4.18
C TYR A 79 4.06 17.13 -3.41
N MET A 80 3.31 16.24 -2.73
CA MET A 80 3.87 15.07 -2.06
C MET A 80 4.15 13.91 -3.02
N ALA A 81 3.66 13.99 -4.25
CA ALA A 81 3.88 13.00 -5.29
C ALA A 81 4.95 13.52 -6.26
N ALA A 82 6.00 12.73 -6.50
CA ALA A 82 6.96 12.99 -7.57
C ALA A 82 6.39 12.50 -8.92
N ARG A 83 6.97 12.97 -10.04
CA ARG A 83 6.70 12.43 -11.38
C ARG A 83 7.71 11.35 -11.71
#